data_AF-A0A3B6C5V1-F1
#
_entry.id   AF-A0A3B6C5V1-F1
#
_cell.length_a   1.000
_cell.length_b   1.000
_cell.length_c   1.000
_cell.angle_alpha   90.00
_cell.angle_beta   90.00
_cell.angle_gamma   90.00
#
_symmetry.space_group_name_H-M   'P 1'
#
loop_
_entity.id
_entity.type
_entity.pdbx_description
1 polymer ?
#
loop_
_entity_poly.entity_id
_entity_poly.type
_entity_poly.pdbx_seq_one_letter_code
_entity_poly.pdbx_strand_id
1 'polypeptide(L)'
;MGMLFLEYLPGPKVFKCKFCRVDSASPDDIVSKEFRGRHGRAYLFDSVVNVSLGPNEDRHLLTGLHTVNDIYCSCCQRLLGWKYGSYWGNYYQEDSHVLHGC
;
A
#
# COMPACT_ATOMS: atom_id res chain seq x y z
N MET A 1 17.80 -19.15 -5.76
CA MET A 1 17.07 -18.46 -4.68
C MET A 1 17.46 -17.00 -4.76
N GLY A 2 16.56 -16.13 -5.23
CA GLY A 2 16.86 -14.72 -5.51
C GLY A 2 16.98 -13.91 -4.21
N MET A 3 17.91 -12.94 -4.19
CA MET A 3 18.03 -11.99 -3.08
C MET A 3 16.83 -11.05 -3.10
N LEU A 4 16.14 -10.94 -1.96
CA LEU A 4 15.18 -9.88 -1.72
C LEU A 4 15.96 -8.63 -1.27
N PHE A 5 15.93 -7.58 -2.08
CA PHE A 5 16.44 -6.28 -1.67
C PHE A 5 15.36 -5.59 -0.83
N LEU A 6 15.61 -5.52 0.48
CA LEU A 6 14.73 -4.83 1.41
C LEU A 6 15.31 -3.46 1.73
N GLU A 7 14.50 -2.42 1.54
CA GLU A 7 14.84 -1.05 1.92
C GLU A 7 14.54 -0.82 3.40
N TYR A 8 15.47 -0.18 4.09
CA TYR A 8 15.32 0.18 5.50
C TYR A 8 14.96 1.66 5.60
N LEU A 9 13.87 1.98 6.31
CA LEU A 9 13.44 3.36 6.49
C LEU A 9 14.01 3.94 7.79
N PRO A 10 14.75 5.05 7.74
CA PRO A 10 15.24 5.70 8.95
C PRO A 10 14.10 6.42 9.67
N GLY A 11 13.86 6.11 10.95
CA GLY A 11 12.90 6.84 11.78
C GLY A 11 12.40 6.06 13.00
N PRO A 12 11.90 6.76 14.04
CA PRO A 12 11.50 6.11 15.29
C PRO A 12 10.18 5.33 15.20
N LYS A 13 9.35 5.55 14.16
CA LYS A 13 8.01 4.94 14.04
C LYS A 13 7.69 4.54 12.60
N VAL A 14 8.38 3.55 12.06
CA VAL A 14 8.11 3.00 10.70
C VAL A 14 6.95 2.01 10.74
N PHE A 15 6.07 2.07 9.74
CA PHE A 15 5.01 1.08 9.54
C PHE A 15 5.65 -0.21 9.04
N LYS A 16 5.27 -1.33 9.65
CA LYS A 16 5.87 -2.63 9.36
C LYS A 16 4.79 -3.65 9.02
N CYS A 17 5.14 -4.64 8.21
CA CYS A 17 4.28 -5.79 7.98
C CYS A 17 3.98 -6.48 9.32
N LYS A 18 2.70 -6.68 9.63
CA LYS A 18 2.27 -7.34 10.88
C LYS A 18 2.84 -8.76 11.06
N PHE A 19 3.19 -9.44 9.98
CA PHE A 19 3.58 -10.85 9.99
C PHE A 19 5.10 -11.06 10.04
N CYS A 20 5.87 -10.37 9.19
CA CYS A 20 7.33 -10.52 9.11
C CYS A 20 8.10 -9.31 9.63
N ARG A 21 7.40 -8.23 10.02
CA ARG A 21 7.96 -7.00 10.60
C ARG A 21 8.94 -6.23 9.70
N VAL A 22 8.96 -6.55 8.40
CA VAL A 22 9.66 -5.75 7.39
C VAL A 22 9.05 -4.36 7.28
N ASP A 23 9.88 -3.36 7.05
CA ASP A 23 9.47 -1.97 6.86
C ASP A 23 8.57 -1.86 5.64
N SER A 24 7.48 -1.11 5.74
CA SER A 24 6.51 -0.96 4.64
C SER A 24 6.21 0.49 4.29
N ALA A 25 6.23 1.42 5.25
CA ALA A 25 6.01 2.84 4.97
C ALA A 25 6.52 3.75 6.10
N SER A 26 6.84 5.00 5.78
CA SER A 26 7.15 6.01 6.79
C SER A 26 5.88 6.74 7.25
N PRO A 27 5.78 7.17 8.52
CA PRO A 27 4.71 8.02 8.99
C PRO A 27 4.71 9.42 8.34
N ASP A 28 5.88 9.88 7.87
CA ASP A 28 6.04 11.15 7.16
C ASP A 28 5.36 11.11 5.78
N ASP A 29 5.30 9.94 5.15
CA ASP A 29 4.61 9.74 3.87
C ASP A 29 3.09 9.59 4.03
N ILE A 30 2.52 9.73 5.24
CA ILE A 30 1.07 9.65 5.43
C ILE A 30 0.41 10.90 4.83
N VAL A 31 -0.36 10.70 3.77
CA VAL A 31 -1.23 11.70 3.17
C VAL A 31 -2.51 11.86 4.00
N SER A 32 -3.11 10.75 4.46
CA SER A 32 -4.33 10.80 5.26
C SER A 32 -4.48 9.65 6.25
N LYS A 33 -4.93 9.99 7.47
CA LYS A 33 -5.25 9.05 8.56
C LYS A 33 -6.74 8.77 8.70
N GLU A 34 -7.56 9.51 7.97
CA GLU A 34 -9.02 9.46 8.07
C GLU A 34 -9.64 8.45 7.10
N PHE A 35 -8.81 7.81 6.28
CA PHE A 35 -9.28 6.79 5.35
C PHE A 35 -9.83 5.58 6.12
N ARG A 36 -11.10 5.29 5.89
CA ARG A 36 -11.75 4.07 6.39
C ARG A 36 -12.03 3.18 5.20
N GLY A 37 -11.30 2.07 5.10
CA GLY A 37 -11.66 1.03 4.15
C GLY A 37 -12.78 0.14 4.70
N ARG A 38 -13.23 -0.81 3.88
CA ARG A 38 -14.35 -1.73 4.21
C ARG A 38 -14.14 -2.50 5.52
N HIS A 39 -12.88 -2.79 5.87
CA HIS A 39 -12.52 -3.59 7.04
C HIS A 39 -12.03 -2.77 8.25
N GLY A 40 -12.19 -1.44 8.22
CA GLY A 40 -11.82 -0.56 9.34
C GLY A 40 -10.82 0.53 8.94
N ARG A 41 -10.03 0.99 9.92
CA ARG A 41 -9.06 2.07 9.73
C ARG A 41 -7.98 1.63 8.72
N ALA A 42 -7.72 2.49 7.74
CA ALA A 42 -6.57 2.36 6.86
C ALA A 42 -5.84 3.70 6.81
N TYR A 43 -4.62 3.68 6.30
CA TYR A 43 -3.82 4.88 6.14
C TYR A 43 -3.46 5.03 4.68
N LEU A 44 -3.55 6.26 4.20
CA LEU A 44 -3.18 6.64 2.86
C LEU A 44 -1.73 7.15 2.89
N PHE A 45 -0.85 6.53 2.12
CA PHE A 45 0.56 6.89 2.02
C PHE A 45 0.90 7.36 0.61
N ASP A 46 1.80 8.33 0.50
CA ASP A 46 2.40 8.74 -0.77
C ASP A 46 3.37 7.66 -1.28
N SER A 47 4.28 7.21 -0.41
CA SER A 47 5.27 6.19 -0.73
C SER A 47 5.23 4.99 0.21
N VAL A 48 5.50 3.81 -0.35
CA VAL A 48 5.59 2.53 0.35
C VAL A 48 6.76 1.71 -0.18
N VAL A 49 7.40 0.93 0.69
CA VAL A 49 8.63 0.17 0.39
C VAL A 49 8.45 -1.29 0.75
N ASN A 50 9.29 -2.18 0.19
CA ASN A 50 9.22 -3.62 0.44
C ASN A 50 7.84 -4.24 0.18
N VAL A 51 7.14 -3.69 -0.81
CA VAL A 51 5.85 -4.21 -1.26
C VAL A 51 5.92 -4.66 -2.71
N SER A 52 5.02 -5.56 -3.08
CA SER A 52 4.79 -6.06 -4.43
C SER A 52 3.35 -5.75 -4.83
N LEU A 53 3.15 -5.29 -6.06
CA LEU A 53 1.81 -5.02 -6.58
C LEU A 53 1.26 -6.25 -7.30
N GLY A 54 0.00 -6.57 -7.01
CA GLY A 54 -0.77 -7.57 -7.74
C GLY A 54 -1.21 -7.07 -9.13
N PRO A 55 -1.88 -7.93 -9.91
CA PRO A 55 -2.48 -7.54 -11.17
C PRO A 55 -3.55 -6.46 -10.97
N ASN A 56 -3.95 -5.81 -12.06
CA ASN A 56 -5.10 -4.91 -12.03
C ASN A 56 -6.38 -5.72 -11.80
N GLU A 57 -7.23 -5.24 -10.91
CA GLU A 57 -8.51 -5.83 -10.59
C GLU A 57 -9.58 -4.74 -10.47
N ASP A 58 -10.69 -4.91 -11.18
CA ASP A 58 -11.82 -3.99 -11.07
C ASP A 58 -12.62 -4.29 -9.79
N ARG A 59 -12.73 -3.29 -8.91
CA ARG A 59 -13.37 -3.38 -7.61
C ARG A 59 -14.40 -2.28 -7.46
N HIS A 60 -15.61 -2.65 -7.04
CA HIS A 60 -16.63 -1.68 -6.65
C HIS A 60 -16.28 -1.08 -5.29
N LEU A 61 -15.96 0.20 -5.29
CA LEU A 61 -15.78 1.03 -4.10
C LEU A 61 -17.02 1.93 -3.91
N LEU A 62 -17.05 2.68 -2.80
CA LEU A 62 -18.14 3.61 -2.49
C LEU A 62 -18.39 4.63 -3.61
N THR A 63 -17.34 5.05 -4.31
CA THR A 63 -17.35 6.07 -5.37
C THR A 63 -17.67 5.50 -6.76
N GLY A 64 -17.73 4.18 -6.92
CA GLY A 64 -17.99 3.55 -8.21
C GLY A 64 -17.09 2.33 -8.48
N LEU A 65 -17.02 1.93 -9.76
CA LEU A 65 -16.10 0.89 -10.21
C LEU A 65 -14.71 1.50 -10.41
N HIS A 66 -13.71 0.97 -9.73
CA HIS A 66 -12.31 1.40 -9.88
C HIS A 66 -11.42 0.20 -10.13
N THR A 67 -10.46 0.37 -11.03
CA THR A 67 -9.36 -0.58 -11.16
C THR A 67 -8.38 -0.34 -10.02
N VAL A 68 -8.05 -1.39 -9.27
CA VAL A 68 -7.12 -1.36 -8.14
C VAL A 68 -6.03 -2.41 -8.30
N ASN A 69 -4.90 -2.21 -7.64
CA ASN A 69 -3.85 -3.19 -7.48
C ASN A 69 -3.70 -3.52 -6.00
N ASP A 70 -3.84 -4.80 -5.64
CA ASP A 70 -3.57 -5.24 -4.28
C ASP A 70 -2.07 -5.12 -3.97
N ILE A 71 -1.74 -4.69 -2.75
CA ILE A 71 -0.38 -4.48 -2.27
C ILE A 71 -0.03 -5.64 -1.33
N TYR A 72 1.01 -6.38 -1.65
CA TYR A 72 1.52 -7.51 -0.87
C TYR A 72 2.87 -7.19 -0.25
N CYS A 73 3.17 -7.77 0.88
CA CYS A 73 4.51 -7.70 1.47
C CYS A 73 5.51 -8.46 0.60
N SER A 74 6.62 -7.84 0.17
CA SER A 74 7.62 -8.52 -0.65
C SER A 74 8.32 -9.67 0.08
N CYS A 75 8.37 -9.64 1.43
CA CYS A 75 9.01 -10.67 2.23
C CYS A 75 8.12 -11.90 2.50
N CYS A 76 6.83 -11.70 2.84
CA CYS A 76 5.94 -12.81 3.24
C CYS A 76 4.70 -12.96 2.35
N GLN A 77 4.58 -12.15 1.31
CA GLN A 77 3.49 -12.17 0.30
C GLN A 77 2.08 -12.04 0.90
N ARG A 78 1.98 -11.50 2.11
CA ARG A 78 0.69 -11.21 2.75
C ARG A 78 0.14 -9.89 2.25
N LEU A 79 -1.17 -9.84 1.99
CA LEU A 79 -1.89 -8.61 1.66
C LEU A 79 -1.72 -7.56 2.76
N LEU A 80 -1.18 -6.41 2.39
CA LEU A 80 -1.01 -5.23 3.23
C LEU A 80 -2.04 -4.15 2.91
N GLY A 81 -2.54 -4.10 1.68
CA GLY A 81 -3.28 -2.95 1.20
C GLY A 81 -3.71 -3.04 -0.25
N TRP A 82 -4.08 -1.90 -0.83
CA TRP A 82 -4.34 -1.74 -2.25
C TRP A 82 -4.05 -0.29 -2.68
N LYS A 83 -3.78 -0.07 -3.97
CA LYS A 83 -3.72 1.27 -4.58
C LYS A 83 -4.66 1.33 -5.78
N TYR A 84 -5.01 2.53 -6.21
CA TYR A 84 -5.69 2.70 -7.49
C TYR A 84 -4.74 2.34 -8.63
N GLY A 85 -5.25 1.59 -9.61
CA GLY A 85 -4.51 1.24 -10.80
C GLY A 85 -4.41 2.44 -11.73
N SER A 86 -3.20 2.77 -12.16
CA SER A 86 -3.03 3.75 -13.23
C SER A 86 -3.44 3.14 -14.56
N TYR A 87 -4.47 3.69 -15.19
CA TYR A 87 -4.75 3.42 -16.60
C TYR A 87 -3.80 4.28 -17.45
N TRP A 88 -3.15 3.67 -18.43
CA TRP A 88 -2.20 4.35 -19.33
C TRP A 88 -2.83 5.64 -19.89
N GLY A 89 -2.34 6.80 -19.43
CA GLY A 89 -2.50 8.06 -20.16
C GLY A 89 -3.31 9.20 -19.55
N ASN A 90 -3.74 9.18 -18.28
CA ASN A 90 -4.32 10.38 -17.66
C ASN A 90 -3.73 10.69 -16.28
N TYR A 91 -3.34 11.95 -16.15
CA TYR A 91 -2.64 12.62 -15.06
C TYR A 91 -3.54 12.81 -13.83
N TYR A 92 -4.18 11.74 -13.33
CA TYR A 92 -4.82 11.76 -12.03
C TYR A 92 -3.81 11.27 -11.00
N GLN A 93 -3.34 12.24 -10.22
CA GLN A 93 -2.32 12.13 -9.19
C GLN A 93 -2.89 11.33 -8.01
N GLU A 94 -2.94 10.00 -8.17
CA GLU A 94 -3.46 9.08 -7.16
C GLU A 94 -2.43 7.98 -6.85
N ASP A 95 -1.17 8.37 -6.67
CA ASP A 95 -0.09 7.50 -6.18
C ASP A 95 -0.22 7.20 -4.68
N SER A 96 -1.47 7.14 -4.21
CA SER A 96 -1.80 7.00 -2.82
C SER A 96 -2.08 5.53 -2.48
N HIS A 97 -1.24 4.98 -1.61
CA HIS A 97 -1.24 3.58 -1.19
C HIS A 97 -2.07 3.42 0.09
N VAL A 98 -3.12 2.59 0.04
CA VAL A 98 -3.97 2.32 1.20
C VAL A 98 -3.45 1.08 1.91
N LEU A 99 -2.84 1.24 3.09
CA LEU A 99 -2.40 0.12 3.92
C LEU A 99 -3.36 -0.12 5.11
N HIS A 100 -3.70 -1.39 5.33
CA HIS A 100 -4.55 -1.86 6.40
C HIS A 100 -3.72 -2.41 7.57
N GLY A 101 -3.81 -1.76 8.73
CA GLY A 101 -3.38 -2.33 10.01
C GLY A 101 -1.91 -2.78 10.07
N CYS A 102 -0.99 -1.81 9.99
CA CYS A 102 0.34 -1.97 10.55
C CYS A 102 0.33 -1.75 12.07
#